data_AF-A0A1J6K5Y1-F1
#
_entry.id   AF-A0A1J6K5Y1-F1
#
_cell.length_a   1.000
_cell.length_b   1.000
_cell.length_c   1.000
_cell.angle_alpha   90.00
_cell.angle_beta   90.00
_cell.angle_gamma   90.00
#
_symmetry.space_group_name_H-M   'P 1'
#
loop_
_entity.id
_entity.type
_entity.pdbx_description
1 polymer ?
#
loop_
_entity_poly.entity_id
_entity_poly.type
_entity_poly.pdbx_seq_one_letter_code
_entity_poly.pdbx_strand_id
1 'polypeptide(L)'
;MGAGGNMSAPTKTEQKKNPLQRVPFSKPSFTIGDIKKAIPPRSPRCFHRSLIRSFSYLVQDLILVSIFYYIAATHFHFLPSPCSYKAWPIYWIVQGCVCTGIWVIAHECGHHAFSDYQWVDDTVGFILHSALLVPYFSWKYSHRRHHSNTNSLERDENHVPKLKPELRWYTKYANNPLGRSLILAFTLTLGFPLYFAFNISSRPYDRFACHYLISLRNYSFFCNVCP
;
A
#
# COMPACT_ATOMS: atom_id res chain seq x y z
N MET A 1 0.84 -16.56 17.18
CA MET A 1 0.29 -17.91 17.36
C MET A 1 1.23 -18.86 16.66
N GLY A 2 1.93 -19.68 17.44
CA GLY A 2 2.82 -20.73 16.93
C GLY A 2 2.36 -22.07 17.49
N ALA A 3 2.56 -23.12 16.70
CA ALA A 3 2.92 -24.49 17.11
C ALA A 3 2.62 -25.47 15.97
N GLY A 4 3.49 -26.47 15.80
CA GLY A 4 3.06 -27.80 15.38
C GLY A 4 3.53 -28.26 13.99
N GLY A 5 4.79 -28.66 13.89
CA GLY A 5 5.28 -29.47 12.78
C GLY A 5 6.38 -30.40 13.28
N ASN A 6 5.99 -31.61 13.70
CA ASN A 6 6.86 -32.67 14.17
C ASN A 6 7.63 -33.23 12.95
N MET A 7 8.97 -33.18 12.95
CA MET A 7 9.79 -33.82 11.92
C MET A 7 10.88 -34.65 12.59
N SER A 8 10.80 -35.96 12.34
CA SER A 8 11.71 -37.00 12.77
C SER A 8 13.16 -36.67 12.39
N ALA A 9 14.09 -37.03 13.28
CA ALA A 9 15.51 -36.81 13.09
C ALA A 9 16.08 -37.54 11.86
N PRO A 10 17.04 -36.91 11.16
CA PRO A 10 18.22 -37.64 10.75
C PRO A 10 19.51 -36.91 11.12
N THR A 11 20.43 -37.73 11.62
CA THR A 11 21.81 -37.46 11.97
C THR A 11 22.60 -36.98 10.75
N LYS A 12 23.26 -35.81 10.86
CA LYS A 12 24.63 -35.51 10.37
C LYS A 12 24.97 -34.03 10.55
N THR A 13 25.94 -33.77 11.44
CA THR A 13 26.82 -32.60 11.53
C THR A 13 26.18 -31.25 11.18
N GLU A 14 25.31 -30.72 12.06
CA GLU A 14 24.91 -29.32 11.98
C GLU A 14 26.10 -28.42 12.33
N GLN A 15 26.70 -27.79 11.32
CA GLN A 15 27.31 -26.49 11.53
C GLN A 15 26.29 -25.63 12.28
N LYS A 16 26.63 -25.16 13.48
CA LYS A 16 25.87 -24.14 14.21
C LYS A 16 25.67 -22.92 13.29
N LYS A 17 24.61 -22.93 12.47
CA LYS A 17 24.17 -21.74 11.75
C LYS A 17 23.76 -20.77 12.84
N ASN A 18 24.49 -19.66 12.91
CA ASN A 18 24.16 -18.56 13.80
C ASN A 18 22.67 -18.23 13.55
N PRO A 19 21.78 -18.28 14.55
CA PRO A 19 20.35 -18.03 14.35
C PRO A 19 20.06 -16.61 13.83
N LEU A 20 21.08 -15.75 13.79
CA LEU A 20 21.07 -14.41 13.23
C LEU A 20 21.68 -14.32 11.81
N GLN A 21 21.93 -15.44 11.11
CA GLN A 21 22.40 -15.40 9.74
C GLN A 21 21.31 -14.76 8.87
N ARG A 22 21.45 -13.44 8.65
CA ARG A 22 20.54 -12.61 7.88
C ARG A 22 20.42 -13.17 6.47
N VAL A 23 19.24 -13.02 5.88
CA VAL A 23 18.98 -13.37 4.48
C VAL A 23 20.07 -12.78 3.56
N PRO A 24 20.41 -13.47 2.45
CA PRO A 24 21.41 -12.97 1.50
C PRO A 24 21.08 -11.54 1.07
N PHE A 25 22.02 -10.61 1.27
CA PHE A 25 21.90 -9.20 0.87
C PHE A 25 22.72 -8.88 -0.38
N SER A 26 23.54 -9.82 -0.85
CA SER A 26 24.28 -9.70 -2.10
C SER A 26 23.32 -9.72 -3.28
N LYS A 27 23.66 -8.98 -4.34
CA LYS A 27 22.90 -9.02 -5.59
C LYS A 27 22.88 -10.47 -6.11
N PRO A 28 21.70 -11.03 -6.43
CA PRO A 28 21.62 -12.37 -6.96
C PRO A 28 22.38 -12.47 -8.28
N SER A 29 22.87 -13.66 -8.60
CA SER A 29 23.58 -13.96 -9.85
C SER A 29 22.67 -13.97 -11.09
N PHE A 30 21.35 -13.86 -10.90
CA PHE A 30 20.34 -13.82 -11.95
C PHE A 30 19.68 -12.44 -12.03
N THR A 31 19.18 -12.10 -13.21
CA THR A 31 18.45 -10.86 -13.48
C THR A 31 16.92 -11.09 -13.44
N ILE A 32 16.14 -10.01 -13.36
CA ILE A 32 14.68 -10.09 -13.54
C ILE A 32 14.33 -10.65 -14.93
N GLY A 33 15.17 -10.40 -15.94
CA GLY A 33 15.00 -10.97 -17.28
C GLY A 33 15.10 -12.49 -17.28
N ASP A 34 16.01 -13.06 -16.49
CA ASP A 34 16.18 -14.52 -16.39
C ASP A 34 14.97 -15.18 -15.72
N ILE A 35 14.40 -14.53 -14.70
CA ILE A 35 13.15 -14.95 -14.07
C ILE A 35 12.00 -14.91 -15.09
N LYS A 36 11.88 -13.83 -15.86
CA LYS A 36 10.85 -13.70 -16.90
C LYS A 36 10.98 -14.78 -17.97
N LYS A 37 12.20 -15.10 -18.38
CA LYS A 37 12.49 -16.18 -19.36
C LYS A 37 12.19 -17.58 -18.81
N ALA A 38 12.32 -17.78 -17.50
CA ALA A 38 11.98 -19.05 -16.85
C ALA A 38 10.46 -19.31 -16.78
N ILE A 39 9.62 -18.28 -16.97
CA ILE A 39 8.16 -18.44 -17.04
C ILE A 39 7.81 -19.11 -18.38
N PRO A 40 7.08 -20.25 -18.39
CA PRO A 40 6.85 -21.01 -19.60
C PRO A 40 6.26 -20.17 -20.75
N PRO A 41 6.83 -20.24 -21.98
CA PRO A 41 6.36 -19.47 -23.13
C PRO A 41 4.92 -19.82 -23.56
N ARG A 42 4.36 -20.93 -23.05
CA ARG A 42 2.97 -21.37 -23.31
C ARG A 42 1.91 -20.61 -22.51
N SER A 43 2.26 -19.59 -21.74
CA SER A 43 1.27 -18.66 -21.18
C SER A 43 1.51 -17.20 -21.61
N PRO A 44 1.27 -16.86 -22.90
CA PRO A 44 1.16 -15.46 -23.34
C PRO A 44 0.17 -14.64 -22.49
N ARG A 45 -0.80 -15.33 -21.87
CA ARG A 45 -1.76 -14.75 -20.92
C ARG A 45 -1.11 -14.15 -19.67
N CYS A 46 0.06 -14.62 -19.23
CA CYS A 46 0.68 -14.13 -17.99
C CYS A 46 1.18 -12.68 -18.09
N PHE A 47 1.44 -12.19 -19.31
CA PHE A 47 1.95 -10.83 -19.53
C PHE A 47 1.00 -9.96 -20.36
N HIS A 48 -0.18 -10.47 -20.73
CA HIS A 48 -1.16 -9.71 -21.49
C HIS A 48 -2.20 -9.09 -20.57
N ARG A 49 -2.34 -7.76 -20.61
CA ARG A 49 -3.28 -7.02 -19.77
C ARG A 49 -4.54 -6.71 -20.56
N SER A 50 -5.59 -7.47 -20.28
CA SER A 50 -6.88 -7.27 -20.96
C SER A 50 -7.58 -6.02 -20.44
N LEU A 51 -7.61 -4.96 -21.25
CA LEU A 51 -8.35 -3.73 -20.97
C LEU A 51 -9.80 -3.99 -20.56
N ILE A 52 -10.50 -4.84 -21.30
CA ILE A 52 -11.92 -5.16 -21.03
C ILE A 52 -12.08 -5.75 -19.64
N ARG A 53 -11.18 -6.67 -19.25
CA ARG A 53 -11.23 -7.30 -17.93
C ARG A 53 -10.92 -6.28 -16.83
N SER A 54 -9.87 -5.47 -17.01
CA SER A 54 -9.50 -4.42 -16.04
C SER A 54 -10.64 -3.42 -15.83
N PHE A 55 -11.25 -2.93 -16.91
CA PHE A 55 -12.42 -2.05 -16.83
C PHE A 55 -13.67 -2.74 -16.26
N SER A 56 -13.88 -4.03 -16.50
CA SER A 56 -15.03 -4.74 -15.91
C SER A 56 -14.98 -4.76 -14.38
N TYR A 57 -13.79 -4.93 -13.77
CA TYR A 57 -13.63 -4.87 -12.32
C TYR A 57 -13.87 -3.44 -11.80
N LEU A 58 -13.37 -2.42 -12.50
CA LEU A 58 -13.63 -1.04 -12.15
C LEU A 58 -15.13 -0.70 -12.20
N VAL A 59 -15.81 -1.09 -13.27
CA VAL A 59 -17.27 -0.86 -13.41
C VAL A 59 -18.05 -1.61 -12.33
N GLN A 60 -17.67 -2.84 -12.02
CA GLN A 60 -18.27 -3.62 -10.93
C GLN A 60 -18.15 -2.87 -9.59
N ASP A 61 -16.96 -2.37 -9.25
CA ASP A 61 -16.74 -1.63 -8.00
C ASP A 61 -17.56 -0.32 -7.97
N LEU A 62 -17.62 0.41 -9.08
CA LEU A 62 -18.44 1.63 -9.19
C LEU A 62 -19.94 1.36 -9.05
N ILE A 63 -20.43 0.24 -9.58
CA ILE A 63 -21.82 -0.21 -9.40
C ILE A 63 -22.07 -0.50 -7.92
N LEU A 64 -21.19 -1.25 -7.25
CA LEU A 64 -21.32 -1.55 -5.83
C LEU A 64 -21.31 -0.29 -4.96
N VAL A 65 -20.40 0.64 -5.23
CA VAL A 65 -20.37 1.97 -4.60
C VAL A 65 -21.70 2.68 -4.76
N SER A 66 -22.25 2.69 -5.97
CA SER A 66 -23.51 3.37 -6.29
C SER A 66 -24.70 2.71 -5.59
N ILE A 67 -24.77 1.38 -5.57
CA ILE A 67 -25.83 0.62 -4.91
C ILE A 67 -25.83 0.89 -3.39
N PHE A 68 -24.66 0.77 -2.76
CA PHE A 68 -24.55 0.99 -1.32
C PHE A 68 -24.86 2.44 -0.93
N TYR A 69 -24.36 3.41 -1.70
CA TYR A 69 -24.71 4.82 -1.51
C TYR A 69 -26.21 5.06 -1.66
N TYR A 70 -26.83 4.51 -2.70
CA TYR A 70 -28.27 4.63 -2.93
C TYR A 70 -29.06 4.09 -1.74
N ILE A 71 -28.75 2.87 -1.29
CA ILE A 71 -29.43 2.25 -0.14
C ILE A 71 -29.29 3.11 1.12
N ALA A 72 -28.08 3.60 1.40
CA ALA A 72 -27.84 4.45 2.56
C ALA A 72 -28.63 5.77 2.47
N ALA A 73 -28.63 6.41 1.30
CA ALA A 73 -29.28 7.70 1.08
C ALA A 73 -30.81 7.63 1.10
N THR A 74 -31.42 6.53 0.64
CA THR A 74 -32.88 6.41 0.50
C THR A 74 -33.56 5.56 1.57
N HIS A 75 -32.84 4.69 2.28
CA HIS A 75 -33.49 3.75 3.21
C HIS A 75 -33.12 3.97 4.68
N PHE A 76 -31.95 4.55 4.99
CA PHE A 76 -31.52 4.65 6.39
C PHE A 76 -32.41 5.58 7.23
N HIS A 77 -33.04 6.59 6.62
CA HIS A 77 -33.96 7.49 7.32
C HIS A 77 -35.31 6.85 7.68
N PHE A 78 -35.68 5.73 7.06
CA PHE A 78 -36.92 5.00 7.37
C PHE A 78 -36.71 3.97 8.49
N LEU A 79 -35.46 3.71 8.89
CA LEU A 79 -35.16 2.78 9.95
C LEU A 79 -35.56 3.37 11.31
N PRO A 80 -36.25 2.63 12.19
CA PRO A 80 -36.58 3.10 13.52
C PRO A 80 -35.32 3.34 14.35
N SER A 81 -35.36 4.32 15.25
CA SER A 81 -34.29 4.53 16.23
C SER A 81 -34.24 3.34 17.20
N PRO A 82 -33.06 2.76 17.53
CA PRO A 82 -31.71 3.22 17.21
C PRO A 82 -31.04 2.51 16.00
N CYS A 83 -31.79 1.73 15.22
CA CYS A 83 -31.23 0.95 14.10
C CYS A 83 -30.61 1.84 13.02
N SER A 84 -31.20 3.01 12.75
CA SER A 84 -30.64 3.99 11.79
C SER A 84 -29.21 4.40 12.16
N TYR A 85 -28.94 4.70 13.44
CA TYR A 85 -27.61 5.08 13.90
C TYR A 85 -26.58 3.95 13.79
N LYS A 86 -26.99 2.70 13.99
CA LYS A 86 -26.11 1.53 13.84
C LYS A 86 -25.83 1.20 12.37
N ALA A 87 -26.73 1.55 11.45
CA ALA A 87 -26.57 1.30 10.03
C ALA A 87 -25.42 2.12 9.41
N TRP A 88 -25.17 3.33 9.90
CA TRP A 88 -24.11 4.22 9.39
C TRP A 88 -22.69 3.66 9.53
N PRO A 89 -22.23 3.21 10.73
CA PRO A 89 -20.92 2.57 10.86
C PRO A 89 -20.77 1.32 10.00
N ILE A 90 -21.83 0.51 9.88
CA ILE A 90 -21.82 -0.69 9.03
C ILE A 90 -21.63 -0.28 7.57
N TYR A 91 -22.38 0.73 7.11
CA TYR A 91 -22.23 1.29 5.77
C TYR A 91 -20.82 1.81 5.54
N TRP A 92 -20.24 2.59 6.46
CA TRP A 92 -18.88 3.12 6.29
C TRP A 92 -17.84 2.01 6.13
N ILE A 93 -17.96 0.92 6.90
CA ILE A 93 -17.07 -0.23 6.78
C ILE A 93 -17.23 -0.90 5.41
N VAL A 94 -18.48 -1.24 5.03
CA VAL A 94 -18.76 -1.95 3.78
C VAL A 94 -18.39 -1.09 2.55
N GLN A 95 -18.81 0.17 2.54
CA GLN A 95 -18.47 1.15 1.51
C GLN A 95 -16.96 1.36 1.42
N GLY A 96 -16.28 1.51 2.58
CA GLY A 96 -14.83 1.66 2.65
C GLY A 96 -14.09 0.46 2.06
N CYS A 97 -14.57 -0.77 2.30
CA CYS A 97 -13.99 -1.97 1.69
C CYS A 97 -14.09 -1.94 0.16
N VAL A 98 -15.21 -1.53 -0.42
CA VAL A 98 -15.34 -1.40 -1.89
C VAL A 98 -14.48 -0.27 -2.43
N CYS A 99 -14.47 0.90 -1.77
CA CYS A 99 -13.59 2.01 -2.15
C CYS A 99 -12.11 1.63 -2.07
N THR A 100 -11.72 0.70 -1.18
CA THR A 100 -10.37 0.13 -1.14
C THR A 100 -10.07 -0.68 -2.41
N GLY A 101 -11.05 -1.37 -2.98
CA GLY A 101 -10.91 -2.04 -4.30
C GLY A 101 -10.58 -1.04 -5.41
N ILE A 102 -11.32 0.07 -5.48
CA ILE A 102 -11.03 1.17 -6.42
C ILE A 102 -9.63 1.75 -6.18
N TRP A 103 -9.25 1.95 -4.91
CA TRP A 103 -7.91 2.41 -4.56
C TRP A 103 -6.82 1.46 -5.07
N VAL A 104 -7.02 0.14 -4.94
CA VAL A 104 -6.10 -0.91 -5.43
C VAL A 104 -6.01 -0.85 -6.96
N ILE A 105 -7.13 -0.72 -7.68
CA ILE A 105 -7.11 -0.58 -9.15
C ILE A 105 -6.26 0.63 -9.58
N ALA A 106 -6.44 1.76 -8.93
CA ALA A 106 -5.65 2.96 -9.22
C ALA A 106 -4.18 2.84 -8.78
N HIS A 107 -3.90 2.08 -7.71
CA HIS A 107 -2.54 1.68 -7.32
C HIS A 107 -1.87 0.84 -8.44
N GLU A 108 -2.59 -0.14 -9.01
CA GLU A 108 -2.08 -0.96 -10.13
C GLU A 108 -1.86 -0.14 -11.40
N CYS A 109 -2.63 0.92 -11.62
CA CYS A 109 -2.35 1.89 -12.69
C CYS A 109 -0.97 2.56 -12.50
N GLY A 110 -0.60 2.89 -11.25
CA GLY A 110 0.73 3.43 -10.91
C GLY A 110 1.89 2.45 -11.19
N HIS A 111 1.61 1.15 -11.16
CA HIS A 111 2.53 0.08 -11.54
C HIS A 111 2.55 -0.24 -13.03
N HIS A 112 1.68 0.40 -13.81
CA HIS A 112 1.43 0.05 -15.21
C HIS A 112 0.97 -1.40 -15.41
N ALA A 113 0.16 -1.90 -14.47
CA ALA A 113 -0.38 -3.26 -14.47
C ALA A 113 -1.85 -3.30 -14.94
N PHE A 114 -2.53 -2.16 -15.02
CA PHE A 114 -3.94 -2.09 -15.41
C PHE A 114 -4.13 -2.32 -16.92
N SER A 115 -3.26 -1.76 -17.76
CA SER A 115 -3.28 -1.96 -19.20
C SER A 115 -1.88 -1.97 -19.83
N ASP A 116 -1.81 -2.26 -21.13
CA ASP A 116 -0.57 -2.14 -21.90
C ASP A 116 -0.30 -0.71 -22.38
N TYR A 117 -1.22 0.23 -22.11
CA TYR A 117 -1.11 1.62 -22.52
C TYR A 117 -0.89 2.52 -21.29
N GLN A 118 0.35 3.00 -21.11
CA GLN A 118 0.70 3.81 -19.94
C GLN A 118 -0.16 5.07 -19.78
N TRP A 119 -0.57 5.70 -20.89
CA TRP A 119 -1.42 6.89 -20.85
C TRP A 119 -2.83 6.59 -20.32
N VAL A 120 -3.36 5.39 -20.60
CA VAL A 120 -4.66 4.95 -20.05
C VAL A 120 -4.53 4.77 -18.55
N ASP A 121 -3.48 4.07 -18.11
CA ASP A 121 -3.22 3.83 -16.69
C ASP A 121 -3.04 5.15 -15.94
N ASP A 122 -2.24 6.08 -16.47
CA ASP A 122 -2.04 7.37 -15.82
C ASP A 122 -3.31 8.23 -15.79
N THR A 123 -4.17 8.14 -16.81
CA THR A 123 -5.46 8.85 -16.82
C THR A 123 -6.43 8.27 -15.81
N VAL A 124 -6.64 6.94 -15.83
CA VAL A 124 -7.56 6.24 -14.94
C VAL A 124 -7.10 6.37 -13.50
N GLY A 125 -5.82 6.09 -13.25
CA GLY A 125 -5.19 6.23 -11.94
C GLY A 125 -5.33 7.64 -11.40
N PHE A 126 -5.04 8.67 -12.20
CA PHE A 126 -5.20 10.07 -11.78
C PHE A 126 -6.63 10.41 -11.37
N ILE A 127 -7.63 10.03 -12.18
CA ILE A 127 -9.05 10.30 -11.89
C ILE A 127 -9.48 9.61 -10.58
N LEU A 128 -9.23 8.31 -10.47
CA LEU A 128 -9.68 7.49 -9.34
C LEU A 128 -8.99 7.86 -8.03
N HIS A 129 -7.65 8.02 -8.04
CA HIS A 129 -6.93 8.46 -6.86
C HIS A 129 -7.30 9.88 -6.45
N SER A 130 -7.53 10.81 -7.40
CA SER A 130 -8.01 12.16 -7.07
C SER A 130 -9.38 12.13 -6.38
N ALA A 131 -10.31 11.30 -6.85
CA ALA A 131 -11.61 11.10 -6.21
C ALA A 131 -11.51 10.53 -4.79
N LEU A 132 -10.43 9.78 -4.51
CA LEU A 132 -10.11 9.22 -3.19
C LEU A 132 -9.12 10.08 -2.38
N LEU A 133 -8.88 11.32 -2.78
CA LEU A 133 -7.99 12.28 -2.12
C LEU A 133 -6.52 11.78 -2.03
N VAL A 134 -6.08 11.05 -3.05
CA VAL A 134 -4.71 10.56 -3.20
C VAL A 134 -4.04 11.32 -4.36
N PRO A 135 -2.92 12.01 -4.14
CA PRO A 135 -2.21 12.73 -5.21
C PRO A 135 -1.43 11.74 -6.09
N TYR A 136 -2.08 11.24 -7.14
CA TYR A 136 -1.65 10.11 -7.97
C TYR A 136 -0.18 10.16 -8.40
N PHE A 137 0.26 11.23 -9.09
CA PHE A 137 1.60 11.26 -9.67
C PHE A 137 2.70 11.24 -8.60
N SER A 138 2.61 12.11 -7.59
CA SER A 138 3.55 12.12 -6.47
C SER A 138 3.55 10.79 -5.71
N TRP A 139 2.36 10.21 -5.48
CA TRP A 139 2.23 8.96 -4.77
C TRP A 139 2.81 7.80 -5.57
N LYS A 140 2.57 7.73 -6.89
CA LYS A 140 3.16 6.76 -7.82
C LYS A 140 4.69 6.72 -7.70
N TYR A 141 5.35 7.89 -7.63
CA TYR A 141 6.80 7.95 -7.45
C TYR A 141 7.27 7.50 -6.06
N SER A 142 6.67 8.01 -4.98
CA SER A 142 7.05 7.59 -3.61
C SER A 142 6.74 6.11 -3.37
N HIS A 143 5.65 5.62 -3.93
CA HIS A 143 5.24 4.23 -3.80
C HIS A 143 6.18 3.27 -4.55
N ARG A 144 6.64 3.64 -5.76
CA ARG A 144 7.71 2.88 -6.45
C ARG A 144 8.97 2.75 -5.60
N ARG A 145 9.34 3.80 -4.86
CA ARG A 145 10.50 3.78 -3.94
C ARG A 145 10.26 2.90 -2.72
N HIS A 146 9.06 2.93 -2.16
CA HIS A 146 8.65 2.01 -1.12
C HIS A 146 8.83 0.56 -1.59
N HIS A 147 8.37 0.21 -2.79
CA HIS A 147 8.54 -1.14 -3.33
C HIS A 147 10.01 -1.52 -3.58
N SER A 148 10.86 -0.58 -4.01
CA SER A 148 12.29 -0.86 -4.19
C SER A 148 13.08 -0.95 -2.88
N ASN A 149 12.55 -0.41 -1.78
CA ASN A 149 13.24 -0.31 -0.49
C ASN A 149 12.40 -0.82 0.68
N THR A 150 11.45 -1.74 0.43
CA THR A 150 10.49 -2.18 1.44
C THR A 150 11.22 -2.74 2.66
N ASN A 151 10.84 -2.27 3.86
CA ASN A 151 11.47 -2.62 5.13
C ASN A 151 12.93 -2.12 5.30
N SER A 152 13.41 -1.19 4.46
CA SER A 152 14.65 -0.46 4.74
C SER A 152 14.40 0.62 5.80
N LEU A 153 15.21 0.64 6.85
CA LEU A 153 15.13 1.67 7.88
C LEU A 153 15.59 3.04 7.35
N GLU A 154 16.36 3.05 6.27
CA GLU A 154 16.99 4.25 5.71
C GLU A 154 16.25 4.78 4.48
N ARG A 155 15.66 3.89 3.66
CA ARG A 155 15.21 4.22 2.30
C ARG A 155 13.73 3.97 2.03
N ASP A 156 12.98 3.39 2.96
CA ASP A 156 11.53 3.25 2.82
C ASP A 156 10.84 4.64 2.93
N GLU A 157 9.63 4.76 2.40
CA GLU A 157 8.91 6.03 2.22
C GLU A 157 7.67 6.19 3.09
N ASN A 158 6.98 5.13 3.52
CA ASN A 158 5.66 5.26 4.17
C ASN A 158 5.62 4.72 5.61
N HIS A 159 6.48 3.79 5.98
CA HIS A 159 6.40 3.11 7.27
C HIS A 159 7.78 2.86 7.90
N VAL A 160 8.59 3.92 8.00
CA VAL A 160 9.90 3.84 8.64
C VAL A 160 9.73 3.82 10.17
N PRO A 161 10.04 2.71 10.86
CA PRO A 161 9.91 2.64 12.30
C PRO A 161 10.88 3.62 12.98
N LYS A 162 10.37 4.40 13.93
CA LYS A 162 11.22 5.27 14.75
C LYS A 162 12.08 4.42 15.68
N LEU A 163 13.36 4.78 15.77
CA LEU A 163 14.31 4.07 16.63
C LEU A 163 14.03 4.41 18.10
N LYS A 164 14.24 3.45 19.00
CA LYS A 164 14.05 3.66 20.46
C LYS A 164 14.73 4.94 21.01
N PRO A 165 15.96 5.29 20.59
CA PRO A 165 16.61 6.52 21.05
C PRO A 165 15.87 7.82 20.66
N GLU A 166 15.02 7.80 19.63
CA GLU A 166 14.23 8.96 19.18
C GLU A 166 12.92 9.10 19.98
N LEU A 167 12.42 8.01 20.54
CA LEU A 167 11.13 7.93 21.24
C LEU A 167 11.24 8.24 22.76
N ARG A 168 12.36 8.87 23.18
CA ARG A 168 12.90 8.89 24.57
C ARG A 168 11.87 8.84 25.69
N TRP A 169 11.00 9.85 25.77
CA TRP A 169 10.12 10.01 26.93
C TRP A 169 8.78 9.27 26.82
N TYR A 170 8.33 8.93 25.61
CA TYR A 170 7.02 8.30 25.38
C TYR A 170 7.08 6.82 24.97
N THR A 171 8.28 6.24 24.85
CA THR A 171 8.47 4.82 24.51
C THR A 171 7.67 3.89 25.42
N LYS A 172 7.62 4.18 26.74
CA LYS A 172 6.88 3.38 27.73
C LYS A 172 5.37 3.40 27.48
N TYR A 173 4.85 4.53 27.02
CA TYR A 173 3.44 4.68 26.68
C TYR A 173 3.12 4.07 25.32
N ALA A 174 4.01 4.22 24.33
CA ALA A 174 3.85 3.65 22.99
C ALA A 174 3.96 2.11 22.94
N ASN A 175 4.69 1.49 23.87
CA ASN A 175 4.95 0.04 23.87
C ASN A 175 4.03 -0.81 24.77
N ASN A 176 2.91 -0.27 25.26
CA ASN A 176 1.88 -1.06 25.95
C ASN A 176 0.64 -1.27 25.04
N PRO A 177 -0.26 -2.22 25.36
CA PRO A 177 -1.42 -2.53 24.50
C PRO A 177 -2.31 -1.32 24.20
N LEU A 178 -2.53 -0.44 25.18
CA LEU A 178 -3.34 0.76 25.00
C LEU A 178 -2.66 1.74 24.03
N GLY A 179 -1.38 2.06 24.25
CA GLY A 179 -0.63 2.96 23.38
C GLY A 179 -0.49 2.43 21.96
N ARG A 180 -0.26 1.11 21.79
CA ARG A 180 -0.27 0.48 20.46
C ARG A 180 -1.61 0.58 19.77
N SER A 181 -2.70 0.39 20.52
CA SER A 181 -4.06 0.54 19.98
C SER A 181 -4.33 1.97 19.55
N LEU A 182 -3.89 2.97 20.33
CA LEU A 182 -4.00 4.39 19.98
C LEU A 182 -3.15 4.77 18.76
N ILE A 183 -1.91 4.29 18.67
CA ILE A 183 -1.04 4.50 17.51
C ILE A 183 -1.64 3.86 16.27
N LEU A 184 -2.19 2.65 16.38
CA LEU A 184 -2.85 1.98 15.28
C LEU A 184 -4.10 2.74 14.84
N ALA A 185 -4.95 3.17 15.78
CA ALA A 185 -6.13 3.98 15.48
C ALA A 185 -5.74 5.29 14.78
N PHE A 186 -4.72 5.99 15.27
CA PHE A 186 -4.19 7.20 14.62
C PHE A 186 -3.67 6.90 13.20
N THR A 187 -2.90 5.83 13.03
CA THR A 187 -2.31 5.45 11.74
C THR A 187 -3.39 5.12 10.71
N LEU A 188 -4.43 4.38 11.12
CA LEU A 188 -5.53 3.97 10.25
C LEU A 188 -6.50 5.12 9.89
N THR A 189 -6.55 6.17 10.70
CA THR A 189 -7.49 7.29 10.49
C THR A 189 -6.80 8.53 9.90
N LEU A 190 -5.72 8.99 10.52
CA LEU A 190 -5.02 10.22 10.18
C LEU A 190 -3.65 9.98 9.54
N GLY A 191 -3.10 8.77 9.65
CA GLY A 191 -1.77 8.46 9.13
C GLY A 191 -1.63 8.76 7.64
N PHE A 192 -2.58 8.32 6.82
CA PHE A 192 -2.52 8.48 5.36
C PHE A 192 -2.69 9.96 4.90
N PRO A 193 -3.69 10.73 5.39
CA PRO A 193 -3.77 12.17 5.09
C PRO A 193 -2.53 12.96 5.52
N LEU A 194 -2.01 12.67 6.72
CA LEU A 194 -0.84 13.37 7.25
C LEU A 194 0.46 12.96 6.55
N TYR A 195 0.54 11.73 6.04
CA TYR A 195 1.63 11.32 5.16
C TYR A 195 1.65 12.17 3.89
N PHE A 196 0.50 12.40 3.24
CA PHE A 196 0.47 13.25 2.05
C PHE A 196 0.71 14.73 2.31
N ALA A 197 0.12 15.25 3.38
CA ALA A 197 0.22 16.66 3.70
C ALA A 197 1.60 17.04 4.28
N PHE A 198 2.17 16.18 5.12
CA PHE A 198 3.35 16.52 5.95
C PHE A 198 4.43 15.43 5.97
N ASN A 199 4.30 14.36 5.18
CA ASN A 199 5.27 13.27 5.09
C ASN A 199 5.57 12.60 6.44
N ILE A 200 4.57 12.53 7.32
CA ILE A 200 4.68 11.80 8.61
C ILE A 200 4.94 10.31 8.33
N SER A 201 5.73 9.66 9.20
CA SER A 201 6.10 8.22 9.09
C SER A 201 7.05 7.87 7.93
N SER A 202 7.44 8.86 7.13
CA SER A 202 8.45 8.71 6.07
C SER A 202 9.87 8.88 6.59
N ARG A 203 10.84 8.63 5.70
CA ARG A 203 12.24 9.02 5.88
C ARG A 203 12.38 10.55 5.97
N PRO A 204 13.39 11.06 6.69
CA PRO A 204 13.66 12.49 6.72
C PRO A 204 14.13 12.99 5.35
N TYR A 205 13.71 14.21 5.01
CA TYR A 205 14.15 14.96 3.84
C TYR A 205 14.80 16.26 4.31
N ASP A 206 15.78 16.77 3.57
CA ASP A 206 16.46 18.04 3.89
C ASP A 206 15.52 19.26 3.81
N ARG A 207 14.32 19.09 3.28
CA ARG A 207 13.30 20.11 3.07
C ARG A 207 11.93 19.58 3.43
N PHE A 208 10.97 20.50 3.58
CA PHE A 208 9.58 20.13 3.75
C PHE A 208 9.10 19.27 2.56
N ALA A 209 8.66 18.05 2.86
CA ALA A 209 8.14 17.10 1.90
C ALA A 209 6.62 17.03 2.02
N CYS A 210 5.95 17.20 0.89
CA CYS A 210 4.50 17.16 0.77
C CYS A 210 4.16 16.68 -0.63
N HIS A 211 3.21 15.75 -0.74
CA HIS A 211 2.82 15.17 -2.02
C HIS A 211 2.06 16.17 -2.92
N TYR A 212 1.50 17.23 -2.33
CA TYR A 212 0.82 18.30 -3.08
C TYR A 212 1.75 19.39 -3.61
N LEU A 213 2.99 19.46 -3.11
CA LEU A 213 3.97 20.47 -3.54
C LEU A 213 4.95 19.89 -4.56
N ILE A 214 4.59 20.01 -5.83
CA ILE A 214 5.46 19.67 -6.96
C ILE A 214 6.38 20.86 -7.24
N SER A 215 7.55 20.92 -6.59
CA SER A 215 8.61 21.86 -7.00
C SER A 215 9.29 21.35 -8.27
N LEU A 216 9.60 22.21 -9.23
CA LEU A 216 10.31 21.84 -10.46
C LEU A 216 11.72 21.22 -10.18
N ARG A 217 12.31 21.43 -9.00
CA ARG A 217 13.52 20.70 -8.54
C ARG A 217 13.24 19.37 -7.83
N ASN A 218 12.00 19.15 -7.40
CA ASN A 218 11.55 17.84 -6.91
C ASN A 218 11.55 16.81 -8.04
N TYR A 219 11.59 17.22 -9.33
CA TYR A 219 11.90 16.28 -10.42
C TYR A 219 13.27 15.60 -10.24
N SER A 220 14.35 16.28 -9.84
CA SER A 220 15.59 15.55 -9.49
C SER A 220 15.42 14.72 -8.22
N PHE A 221 14.70 15.23 -7.23
CA PHE A 221 14.45 14.49 -5.97
C PHE A 221 13.49 13.30 -6.11
N PHE A 222 12.66 13.23 -7.16
CA PHE A 222 11.70 12.13 -7.48
C PHE A 222 12.14 11.27 -8.69
N CYS A 223 12.86 11.82 -9.68
CA CYS A 223 13.33 11.15 -10.90
C CYS A 223 14.77 10.61 -10.85
N ASN A 224 15.57 10.83 -9.80
CA ASN A 224 16.93 10.25 -9.67
C ASN A 224 16.95 8.70 -9.50
N VAL A 225 15.90 8.00 -9.95
CA VAL A 225 15.82 6.53 -10.02
C VAL A 225 15.25 6.10 -11.38
N CYS A 226 15.60 6.82 -12.46
CA CYS A 226 15.68 6.18 -13.77
C CYS A 226 17.15 5.83 -14.00
N PRO A 227 17.52 4.55 -14.22
CA PRO A 227 18.73 4.26 -14.97
C PRO A 227 18.62 4.82 -16.40
#